data_AF-A0A1W9V5J2-F1
#
_entry.id   AF-A0A1W9V5J2-F1
#
_cell.length_a   1.000
_cell.length_b   1.000
_cell.length_c   1.000
_cell.angle_alpha   90.00
_cell.angle_beta   90.00
_cell.angle_gamma   90.00
#
_symmetry.space_group_name_H-M   'P 1'
#
loop_
_entity.id
_entity.type
_entity.pdbx_description
1 polymer ?
#
loop_
_entity_poly.entity_id
_entity_poly.type
_entity_poly.pdbx_seq_one_letter_code
_entity_poly.pdbx_strand_id
1 'polypeptide(L)'
;MGDALVDQNQLEQIGTYVKNNLGQWLRDQNIISFPDRGLDKELLERMVTIEQQLKYQNEKFDMMLELSDKRFQAVDKRFEDQQKYMDKRFESVDKRFNMLTWFIGIGFVLITTLMSVYNFIG
;
A
#
# COMPACT_ATOMS: atom_id res chain seq x y z
N MET A 1 -69.70 -28.02 2.08
CA MET A 1 -68.32 -27.74 1.68
C MET A 1 -68.08 -28.56 0.43
N GLY A 2 -68.24 -27.95 -0.74
CA GLY A 2 -68.17 -28.65 -2.02
C GLY A 2 -66.79 -28.49 -2.60
N ASP A 3 -66.03 -29.58 -2.64
CA ASP A 3 -64.78 -29.65 -3.37
C ASP A 3 -65.12 -29.57 -4.86
N ALA A 4 -65.01 -28.36 -5.43
CA ALA A 4 -65.06 -28.18 -6.87
C ALA A 4 -63.83 -28.87 -7.45
N LEU A 5 -64.00 -30.11 -7.90
CA LEU A 5 -63.00 -30.83 -8.68
C LEU A 5 -62.66 -29.96 -9.90
N VAL A 6 -61.49 -29.33 -9.86
CA VAL A 6 -61.03 -28.50 -10.97
C VAL A 6 -60.86 -29.42 -12.18
N ASP A 7 -61.73 -29.24 -13.18
CA ASP A 7 -61.71 -30.01 -14.43
C ASP A 7 -60.43 -29.69 -15.24
N GLN A 8 -59.94 -30.68 -16.01
CA GLN A 8 -58.77 -30.51 -16.88
C GLN A 8 -58.95 -29.36 -17.87
N ASN A 9 -60.18 -29.14 -18.36
CA ASN A 9 -60.49 -28.04 -19.26
C ASN A 9 -60.31 -26.67 -18.58
N GLN A 10 -60.65 -26.56 -17.28
CA GLN A 10 -60.45 -25.34 -16.51
C GLN A 10 -58.95 -25.06 -16.29
N LEU A 11 -58.16 -26.11 -16.02
CA LEU A 11 -56.70 -25.98 -15.91
C LEU A 11 -56.07 -25.54 -17.22
N GLU A 12 -56.57 -26.02 -18.35
CA GLU A 12 -56.09 -25.64 -19.68
C GLU A 12 -56.40 -24.17 -19.98
N GLN A 13 -57.63 -23.71 -19.70
CA GLN A 13 -58.02 -22.30 -19.85
C GLN A 13 -57.20 -21.37 -18.95
N ILE A 14 -56.98 -21.75 -17.69
CA ILE A 14 -56.12 -21.00 -16.77
C ILE A 14 -54.68 -21.00 -17.29
N GLY A 15 -54.17 -22.12 -17.78
CA GLY A 15 -52.83 -22.23 -18.36
C GLY A 15 -52.65 -21.31 -19.57
N THR A 16 -53.62 -21.28 -20.49
CA THR A 16 -53.61 -20.39 -21.66
C THR A 16 -53.70 -18.93 -21.25
N TYR A 17 -54.59 -18.60 -20.32
CA TYR A 17 -54.76 -17.23 -19.82
C TYR A 17 -53.50 -16.73 -19.11
N VAL A 18 -52.93 -17.53 -18.20
CA VAL A 18 -51.68 -17.22 -17.51
C VAL A 18 -50.57 -17.04 -18.53
N LYS A 19 -50.37 -17.97 -19.46
CA LYS A 19 -49.30 -17.88 -20.47
C LYS A 19 -49.39 -16.61 -21.33
N ASN A 20 -50.60 -16.20 -21.71
CA ASN A 20 -50.81 -15.00 -22.53
C ASN A 20 -50.66 -13.70 -21.74
N ASN A 21 -50.93 -13.71 -20.44
CA ASN A 21 -50.91 -12.50 -19.60
C ASN A 21 -49.67 -12.40 -18.69
N LEU A 22 -48.90 -13.48 -18.50
CA LEU A 22 -47.75 -13.55 -17.59
C LEU A 22 -46.71 -12.48 -17.94
N GLY A 23 -46.40 -12.32 -19.22
CA GLY A 23 -45.42 -11.34 -19.67
C GLY A 23 -45.82 -9.90 -19.35
N GLN A 24 -47.12 -9.59 -19.37
CA GLN A 24 -47.63 -8.27 -18.97
C GLN A 24 -47.64 -8.12 -17.46
N TRP A 25 -48.10 -9.14 -16.74
CA TRP A 25 -48.16 -9.13 -15.28
C TRP A 25 -46.77 -8.98 -14.64
N LEU A 26 -45.75 -9.62 -15.22
CA LEU A 26 -44.36 -9.49 -14.80
C LEU A 26 -43.79 -8.08 -15.03
N ARG A 27 -44.26 -7.37 -16.07
CA ARG A 27 -43.91 -5.97 -16.35
C ARG A 27 -44.64 -5.01 -15.41
N ASP A 28 -45.93 -5.21 -15.20
CA ASP A 28 -46.79 -4.36 -14.36
C ASP A 28 -46.38 -4.41 -12.89
N GLN A 29 -45.91 -5.57 -12.41
CA GLN A 29 -45.45 -5.75 -11.03
C GLN A 29 -43.96 -5.42 -10.83
N ASN A 30 -43.25 -5.02 -11.89
CA ASN A 30 -41.80 -4.74 -11.85
C ASN A 30 -40.98 -5.90 -11.23
N ILE A 31 -41.47 -7.15 -11.35
CA ILE A 31 -40.84 -8.35 -10.74
C ILE A 31 -39.62 -8.77 -11.57
N ILE A 32 -39.68 -8.55 -12.89
CA ILE A 32 -38.57 -8.80 -13.80
C ILE A 32 -38.43 -7.57 -14.69
N SER A 33 -37.43 -6.74 -14.40
CA SER A 33 -36.81 -5.92 -15.43
C SER A 33 -36.17 -6.89 -16.42
N PHE A 34 -36.92 -7.39 -17.40
CA PHE A 34 -36.26 -7.94 -18.58
C PHE A 34 -35.40 -6.80 -19.10
N PRO A 35 -34.07 -6.99 -19.24
CA PRO A 35 -33.26 -5.99 -19.90
C PRO A 35 -33.89 -5.83 -21.26
N ASP A 36 -34.49 -4.66 -21.50
CA ASP A 36 -34.73 -4.22 -22.86
C ASP A 36 -33.36 -4.33 -23.54
N ARG A 37 -33.27 -4.92 -24.74
CA ARG A 37 -31.99 -5.32 -25.35
C ARG A 37 -30.98 -4.16 -25.50
N GLY A 38 -31.37 -2.92 -25.19
CA GLY A 38 -30.52 -1.75 -25.05
C GLY A 38 -29.71 -1.65 -23.74
N LEU A 39 -30.14 -2.25 -22.62
CA LEU A 39 -29.40 -2.17 -21.35
C LEU A 39 -28.07 -2.93 -21.42
N ASP A 40 -28.02 -4.02 -22.19
CA ASP A 40 -26.81 -4.82 -22.39
C ASP A 40 -25.71 -4.02 -23.10
N LYS A 41 -26.07 -3.19 -24.08
CA LYS A 41 -25.08 -2.42 -24.85
C LYS A 41 -24.44 -1.32 -24.02
N GLU A 42 -25.24 -0.55 -23.28
CA GLU A 42 -24.72 0.52 -22.41
C GLU A 42 -23.86 -0.05 -21.27
N LEU A 43 -24.28 -1.15 -20.66
CA LEU A 43 -23.50 -1.82 -19.62
C LEU A 43 -22.18 -2.38 -20.15
N LEU A 44 -22.16 -2.92 -21.37
CA LEU A 44 -20.93 -3.37 -22.02
C LEU A 44 -19.99 -2.19 -22.33
N GLU A 45 -20.51 -1.08 -22.85
CA GLU A 45 -19.70 0.13 -23.08
C GLU A 45 -19.11 0.68 -21.78
N ARG A 46 -19.91 0.71 -20.70
CA ARG A 46 -19.44 1.09 -19.36
C ARG A 46 -18.40 0.10 -18.82
N MET A 47 -18.59 -1.21 -18.99
CA MET A 47 -17.64 -2.24 -18.56
C MET A 47 -16.30 -2.09 -19.27
N VAL A 48 -16.30 -1.93 -20.60
CA VAL A 48 -15.09 -1.68 -21.39
C VAL A 48 -14.39 -0.40 -20.92
N THR A 49 -15.14 0.65 -20.65
CA THR A 49 -14.58 1.92 -20.14
C THR A 49 -13.94 1.74 -18.76
N ILE A 50 -14.59 0.99 -17.86
CA ILE A 50 -14.05 0.68 -16.52
C ILE A 50 -12.79 -0.17 -16.64
N GLU A 51 -12.76 -1.20 -17.50
CA GLU A 51 -11.57 -2.02 -17.73
C GLU A 51 -10.40 -1.19 -18.25
N GLN A 52 -10.66 -0.26 -19.17
CA GLN A 52 -9.64 0.67 -19.66
C GLN A 52 -9.13 1.59 -18.55
N GLN A 53 -10.04 2.15 -17.72
CA GLN A 53 -9.66 2.97 -16.58
C GLN A 53 -8.83 2.20 -15.56
N LEU A 54 -9.18 0.94 -15.28
CA LEU A 54 -8.42 0.06 -14.38
C LEU A 54 -7.01 -0.22 -14.93
N LYS A 55 -6.89 -0.50 -16.24
CA LYS A 55 -5.58 -0.66 -16.88
C LYS A 55 -4.73 0.60 -16.76
N TYR A 56 -5.30 1.77 -17.07
CA TYR A 56 -4.60 3.04 -16.94
C TYR A 56 -4.18 3.34 -15.48
N GLN A 57 -5.05 3.01 -14.51
CA GLN A 57 -4.73 3.15 -13.09
C GLN A 57 -3.60 2.21 -12.67
N ASN A 58 -3.60 0.95 -13.12
CA ASN A 58 -2.52 0.01 -12.86
C ASN A 58 -1.19 0.48 -13.46
N GLU A 59 -1.18 0.93 -14.71
CA GLU A 59 0.03 1.49 -15.34
C GLU A 59 0.57 2.70 -14.54
N LYS A 60 -0.33 3.59 -14.08
CA LYS A 60 0.06 4.73 -13.24
C LYS A 60 0.60 4.28 -11.89
N PHE A 61 0.04 3.22 -11.32
CA PHE A 61 0.52 2.64 -10.07
C PHE A 61 1.92 2.05 -10.25
N ASP A 62 2.16 1.30 -11.33
CA ASP A 62 3.47 0.74 -11.65
C ASP A 62 4.52 1.84 -11.83
N MET A 63 4.19 2.90 -12.59
CA MET A 63 5.07 4.08 -12.72
C MET A 63 5.36 4.75 -11.36
N MET A 64 4.36 4.83 -10.49
CA MET A 64 4.53 5.41 -9.15
C MET A 64 5.42 4.54 -8.27
N LEU A 65 5.28 3.21 -8.35
CA LEU A 65 6.15 2.26 -7.65
C LEU A 65 7.59 2.35 -8.15
N GLU A 66 7.82 2.42 -9.46
CA GLU A 66 9.16 2.54 -10.03
C GLU A 66 9.83 3.87 -9.61
N LEU A 67 9.08 4.98 -9.61
CA LEU A 67 9.58 6.26 -9.13
C LEU A 67 9.90 6.22 -7.62
N SER A 68 9.05 5.55 -6.85
CA SER A 68 9.27 5.34 -5.41
C SER A 68 10.56 4.56 -5.18
N ASP A 69 10.76 3.46 -5.88
CA ASP A 69 11.97 2.63 -5.79
C ASP A 69 13.24 3.44 -6.10
N LYS A 70 13.24 4.21 -7.21
CA LYS A 70 14.37 5.11 -7.54
C LYS A 70 14.66 6.13 -6.45
N ARG A 71 13.62 6.69 -5.81
CA ARG A 71 13.80 7.64 -4.70
C ARG A 71 14.36 6.96 -3.46
N PHE A 72 13.91 5.75 -3.13
CA PHE A 72 14.46 4.97 -2.02
C PHE A 72 15.93 4.63 -2.26
N GLN A 73 16.30 4.14 -3.44
CA GLN A 73 17.71 3.89 -3.78
C GLN A 73 18.58 5.15 -3.67
N ALA A 74 18.08 6.31 -4.09
CA ALA A 74 18.79 7.57 -3.95
C ALA A 74 18.96 8.01 -2.48
N VAL A 75 17.96 7.72 -1.63
CA VAL A 75 18.01 7.96 -0.19
C VAL A 75 19.03 7.03 0.47
N ASP A 76 18.99 5.74 0.16
CA ASP A 76 19.94 4.75 0.69
C ASP A 76 21.39 5.14 0.39
N LYS A 77 21.67 5.54 -0.86
CA LYS A 77 23.00 6.02 -1.25
C LYS A 77 23.45 7.23 -0.43
N ARG A 78 22.56 8.21 -0.19
CA ARG A 78 22.88 9.39 0.63
C ARG A 78 23.14 9.02 2.08
N PHE A 79 22.38 8.07 2.63
CA PHE A 79 22.60 7.56 3.98
C PHE A 79 23.95 6.86 4.10
N GLU A 80 24.31 6.00 3.14
CA GLU A 80 25.63 5.36 3.11
C GLU A 80 26.77 6.38 3.04
N ASP A 81 26.65 7.40 2.17
CA ASP A 81 27.65 8.46 2.03
C ASP A 81 27.76 9.28 3.33
N GLN A 82 26.63 9.58 3.97
CA GLN A 82 26.61 10.26 5.26
C GLN A 82 27.26 9.42 6.36
N GLN A 83 27.00 8.12 6.40
CA GLN A 83 27.60 7.21 7.38
C GLN A 83 29.13 7.18 7.20
N LYS A 84 29.62 6.98 5.97
CA LYS A 84 31.07 7.01 5.66
C LYS A 84 31.71 8.35 6.05
N TYR A 85 31.00 9.46 5.84
CA TYR A 85 31.48 10.77 6.24
C TYR A 85 31.57 10.92 7.76
N MET A 86 30.56 10.42 8.49
CA MET A 86 30.56 10.38 9.96
C MET A 86 31.70 9.52 10.49
N ASP A 87 31.90 8.32 9.94
CA ASP A 87 32.99 7.42 10.34
C ASP A 87 34.36 8.10 10.21
N LYS A 88 34.63 8.77 9.07
CA LYS A 88 35.87 9.53 8.87
C LYS A 88 36.04 10.67 9.87
N ARG A 89 34.96 11.38 10.20
CA ARG A 89 35.00 12.45 11.21
C ARG A 89 35.29 11.88 12.59
N PHE A 90 34.64 10.79 12.97
CA PHE A 90 34.89 10.12 14.23
C PHE A 90 36.33 9.61 14.33
N GLU A 91 36.87 8.98 13.28
CA GLU A 91 38.28 8.56 13.26
C GLU A 91 39.24 9.75 13.45
N SER A 92 38.94 10.90 12.84
CA SER A 92 39.74 12.12 13.03
C SER A 92 39.69 12.64 14.47
N VAL A 93 38.51 12.60 15.10
CA VAL A 93 38.33 12.97 16.51
C VAL A 93 39.08 12.00 17.42
N ASP A 94 38.98 10.70 17.17
CA ASP A 94 39.64 9.66 17.96
C ASP A 94 41.15 9.83 17.95
N LYS A 95 41.76 10.11 16.78
CA LYS A 95 43.20 10.42 16.67
C LYS A 95 43.61 11.62 17.52
N ARG A 96 42.83 12.70 17.51
CA ARG A 96 43.12 13.91 18.32
C ARG A 96 42.96 13.63 19.80
N PHE A 97 41.93 12.88 20.19
CA PHE A 97 41.67 12.53 21.57
C PHE A 97 42.76 11.60 22.13
N ASN A 98 43.20 10.61 21.36
CA ASN A 98 44.32 9.73 21.71
C ASN A 98 45.61 10.53 21.90
N MET A 99 45.91 11.46 20.98
CA MET A 99 47.07 12.34 21.11
C MET A 99 47.00 13.21 22.37
N LEU A 100 45.85 13.83 22.64
CA LEU A 100 45.65 14.64 23.84
C LEU A 100 45.81 13.82 25.12
N THR A 101 45.20 12.64 25.17
CA THR A 101 45.27 11.72 26.31
C THR A 101 46.71 11.29 26.59
N TRP A 102 47.49 11.03 25.54
CA TRP A 102 48.91 10.71 25.67
C TRP A 102 49.73 11.87 26.26
N PHE A 103 49.51 13.11 25.78
CA PHE A 103 50.18 14.29 26.32
C PHE A 103 49.81 14.56 27.78
N ILE A 104 48.53 14.42 28.14
CA ILE A 104 48.08 14.54 29.53
C ILE A 104 48.75 13.47 30.39
N GLY A 105 48.84 12.23 29.91
CA GLY A 105 49.52 11.13 30.59
C GLY A 105 51.00 11.46 30.90
N ILE A 106 51.74 11.97 29.91
CA ILE A 106 53.13 12.39 30.10
C ILE A 106 53.23 13.52 31.14
N GLY A 107 52.40 14.56 30.99
CA GLY A 107 52.38 15.68 31.92
C GLY A 107 52.11 15.24 33.36
N PHE A 108 51.17 14.32 33.55
CA PHE A 108 50.86 13.74 34.85
C PHE A 108 52.05 12.97 35.45
N VAL A 109 52.76 12.16 34.66
CA VAL A 109 53.95 11.44 35.11
C VAL A 109 55.05 12.41 35.53
N LEU A 110 55.30 13.47 34.75
CA LEU A 110 56.31 14.49 35.07
C LEU A 110 55.99 15.23 36.37
N ILE A 111 54.74 15.68 36.55
CA ILE A 111 54.29 16.37 37.76
C ILE A 111 54.42 15.44 38.98
N THR A 112 53.97 14.19 38.86
CA THR A 112 54.04 13.20 39.95
C THR A 112 55.50 12.92 40.35
N THR A 113 56.39 12.80 39.36
CA THR A 113 57.82 12.57 39.60
C THR A 113 58.47 13.77 40.31
N LEU A 114 58.18 14.99 39.85
CA LEU A 114 58.69 16.22 40.47
C LEU A 114 58.22 16.38 41.91
N MET A 115 56.92 16.15 42.18
CA MET A 115 56.39 16.18 43.54
C MET A 115 57.07 15.14 44.44
N SER A 116 57.28 13.91 43.92
CA SER A 116 57.95 12.84 44.66
C SER A 116 59.40 13.20 45.02
N VAL A 117 60.13 13.83 44.10
CA VAL A 117 61.52 14.26 44.33
C VAL A 117 61.56 15.43 45.31
N TYR A 118 60.66 16.40 45.18
CA TYR A 118 60.60 17.55 46.08
C TYR A 118 60.30 17.13 47.53
N ASN A 119 59.35 16.22 47.74
CA ASN A 119 59.05 15.65 49.07
C ASN A 119 60.18 14.79 49.66
N PHE A 120 61.16 14.35 48.86
CA PHE A 120 62.28 13.54 49.34
C PHE A 120 63.53 14.38 49.63
N ILE A 121 63.65 15.55 49.01
CA ILE A 121 64.78 16.48 49.18
C ILE A 121 64.49 17.58 50.21
N GLY A 122 63.21 17.98 50.39
CA GLY A 122 62.76 18.88 51.46
C GLY A 122 62.31 18.11 52.70
#